data_AF-A0A941NHU7-F1
#
_entry.id   AF-A0A941NHU7-F1
#
_cell.length_a   1.000
_cell.length_b   1.000
_cell.length_c   1.000
_cell.angle_alpha   90.00
_cell.angle_beta   90.00
_cell.angle_gamma   90.00
#
_symmetry.space_group_name_H-M   'P 1'
#
loop_
_entity.id
_entity.type
_entity.pdbx_description
1 polymer ?
#
loop_
_entity_poly.entity_id
_entity_poly.type
_entity_poly.pdbx_seq_one_letter_code
_entity_poly.pdbx_strand_id
1 'polypeptide(L)'
;SIGYVACDENDMLVTVDLKTGKELSHLPLGHDPDVLTMDAAAKRLYVASESGNLSSFDITDPAAPAALGDVFIGKGAHSVAVDPATHRLYFPLADAGGKSVLRILAPLP
;
A
#
# COMPACT_ATOMS: atom_id res chain seq x y z
N SER A 1 -0.64 -15.63 12.86
CA SER A 1 -1.05 -14.31 12.33
C SER A 1 -0.15 -14.03 11.16
N ILE A 2 -0.64 -13.31 10.15
CA ILE A 2 0.19 -12.94 8.99
C ILE A 2 0.67 -11.50 9.17
N GLY A 3 1.95 -11.27 8.91
CA GLY A 3 2.55 -9.94 8.79
C GLY A 3 2.78 -9.61 7.32
N TYR A 4 2.71 -8.32 7.00
CA TYR A 4 3.04 -7.77 5.69
C TYR A 4 4.30 -6.92 5.84
N VAL A 5 5.29 -7.15 4.98
CA VAL A 5 6.56 -6.43 4.99
C VAL A 5 6.78 -5.88 3.59
N ALA A 6 6.90 -4.56 3.45
CA ALA A 6 7.43 -3.98 2.24
C ALA A 6 8.95 -3.91 2.37
N CYS A 7 9.65 -4.51 1.41
CA CYS A 7 11.09 -4.55 1.36
C CYS A 7 11.57 -3.48 0.37
N ASP A 8 12.24 -2.46 0.89
CA ASP A 8 12.73 -1.31 0.15
C ASP A 8 13.70 -1.72 -0.97
N GLU A 9 14.82 -2.38 -0.63
CA GLU A 9 15.91 -2.65 -1.58
C GLU A 9 15.54 -3.50 -2.82
N ASN A 10 14.45 -4.27 -2.75
CA ASN A 10 14.03 -5.16 -3.84
C ASN A 10 12.60 -4.92 -4.32
N ASP A 11 11.92 -3.88 -3.85
CA ASP A 11 10.56 -3.50 -4.25
C ASP A 11 9.56 -4.66 -4.11
N MET A 12 9.62 -5.41 -3.00
CA MET A 12 8.74 -6.58 -2.78
C MET A 12 7.87 -6.45 -1.53
N LEU A 13 6.59 -6.82 -1.67
CA LEU A 13 5.73 -7.16 -0.55
C LEU A 13 5.92 -8.63 -0.21
N VAL A 14 6.32 -8.91 1.03
CA VAL A 14 6.45 -10.26 1.59
C VAL A 14 5.39 -10.48 2.66
N THR A 15 4.71 -11.62 2.59
CA THR A 15 3.87 -12.09 3.71
C THR A 15 4.64 -13.06 4.57
N VAL A 16 4.51 -12.93 5.89
CA VAL A 16 5.23 -13.73 6.87
C VAL A 16 4.26 -14.34 7.88
N ASP A 17 4.35 -15.64 8.12
CA ASP A 17 3.72 -16.25 9.29
C ASP A 17 4.48 -15.82 10.56
N LEU A 18 3.87 -14.94 11.35
CA LEU A 18 4.47 -14.38 12.56
C LEU A 18 4.70 -15.42 13.66
N LYS A 19 4.13 -16.63 13.56
CA LYS A 19 4.41 -17.70 14.53
C LYS A 19 5.69 -18.45 14.19
N THR A 20 5.97 -18.63 12.90
CA THR A 20 7.07 -19.49 12.42
C THR A 20 8.22 -18.71 11.79
N GLY A 21 8.01 -17.44 11.46
CA GLY A 21 8.96 -16.61 10.71
C GLY A 21 9.06 -16.98 9.23
N LYS A 22 8.18 -17.86 8.72
CA LYS A 22 8.23 -18.30 7.33
C LYS A 22 7.61 -17.27 6.41
N GLU A 23 8.30 -16.95 5.33
CA GLU A 23 7.76 -16.23 4.19
C GLU A 23 6.74 -17.12 3.45
N LEU A 24 5.62 -16.53 3.00
CA LEU A 24 4.51 -17.27 2.40
C LEU A 24 4.23 -16.82 0.96
N SER A 25 4.35 -15.53 0.66
CA SER A 25 4.16 -14.95 -0.67
C SER A 25 5.06 -13.76 -0.91
N HIS A 26 5.36 -13.50 -2.18
CA HIS A 26 6.17 -12.37 -2.65
C HIS A 26 5.46 -11.71 -3.83
N LEU A 27 5.20 -10.41 -3.75
CA LEU A 27 4.52 -9.64 -4.80
C LEU A 27 5.31 -8.36 -5.09
N PRO A 28 5.38 -7.92 -6.36
CA PRO A 28 6.08 -6.69 -6.72
C PRO A 28 5.37 -5.45 -6.15
N LEU A 29 6.15 -4.40 -5.91
CA LEU A 29 5.70 -3.08 -5.48
C LEU A 29 6.21 -1.98 -6.41
N GLY A 30 5.66 -0.77 -6.23
CA GLY A 30 6.29 0.45 -6.73
C GLY A 30 7.63 0.71 -6.05
N HIS A 31 8.55 1.33 -6.79
CA HIS A 31 9.93 1.53 -6.36
C HIS A 31 10.03 2.37 -5.08
N ASP A 32 10.89 1.92 -4.15
CA ASP A 32 11.18 2.54 -2.85
C ASP A 32 9.90 2.61 -1.96
N PRO A 33 9.33 1.45 -1.57
CA PRO A 33 8.13 1.39 -0.74
C PRO A 33 8.38 1.85 0.70
N ASP A 34 7.42 2.60 1.26
CA ASP A 34 7.56 3.25 2.57
C ASP A 34 6.40 2.89 3.50
N VAL A 35 5.20 3.45 3.28
CA VAL A 35 4.06 3.28 4.18
C VAL A 35 3.07 2.22 3.69
N LEU A 36 2.75 1.27 4.57
CA LEU A 36 1.62 0.35 4.40
C LEU A 36 0.40 0.85 5.19
N THR A 37 -0.79 0.72 4.60
CA THR A 37 -2.06 0.89 5.31
C THR A 37 -3.06 -0.19 4.90
N MET A 38 -4.03 -0.49 5.78
CA MET A 38 -4.97 -1.59 5.57
C MET A 38 -6.40 -1.13 5.83
N ASP A 39 -7.27 -1.38 4.86
CA ASP A 39 -8.72 -1.32 5.05
C ASP A 39 -9.24 -2.72 5.39
N ALA A 40 -9.35 -3.00 6.69
CA ALA A 40 -9.77 -4.31 7.16
C ALA A 40 -11.24 -4.64 6.83
N ALA A 41 -12.09 -3.62 6.63
CA ALA A 41 -13.49 -3.78 6.27
C ALA A 41 -13.63 -4.16 4.79
N ALA A 42 -12.87 -3.50 3.91
CA ALA A 42 -12.83 -3.80 2.48
C ALA A 42 -11.89 -4.95 2.10
N LYS A 43 -11.13 -5.51 3.05
CA LYS A 43 -10.08 -6.52 2.80
C LYS A 43 -9.06 -6.02 1.77
N ARG A 44 -8.52 -4.82 2.01
CA ARG A 44 -7.53 -4.19 1.15
C ARG A 44 -6.26 -3.87 1.92
N LEU A 45 -5.12 -4.13 1.29
CA LEU A 45 -3.82 -3.62 1.70
C LEU A 45 -3.34 -2.65 0.63
N TYR A 46 -2.75 -1.54 1.08
CA TYR A 46 -2.20 -0.50 0.23
C TYR A 46 -0.76 -0.24 0.64
N VAL A 47 0.13 -0.10 -0.33
CA VAL A 47 1.55 0.21 -0.13
C VAL A 47 1.87 1.45 -0.95
N ALA A 48 2.25 2.52 -0.27
CA ALA A 48 2.71 3.76 -0.88
C ALA A 48 4.23 3.75 -1.01
N SER A 49 4.73 4.19 -2.15
CA SER A 49 6.17 4.22 -2.45
C SER A 49 6.65 5.62 -2.79
N GLU A 50 7.93 5.93 -2.55
CA GLU A 50 8.59 7.21 -2.88
C GLU A 50 8.57 7.52 -4.37
N SER A 51 8.55 6.49 -5.22
CA SER A 51 8.27 6.63 -6.66
C SER A 51 6.94 7.34 -6.97
N GLY A 52 6.05 7.44 -6.00
CA GLY A 52 4.74 8.08 -6.11
C GLY A 52 3.62 7.13 -6.52
N ASN A 53 3.91 5.82 -6.55
CA ASN A 53 2.96 4.78 -6.85
C ASN A 53 2.27 4.27 -5.57
N LEU A 54 1.02 3.86 -5.74
CA LEU A 54 0.26 3.09 -4.76
C LEU A 54 0.01 1.68 -5.33
N SER A 55 0.59 0.67 -4.70
CA SER A 55 0.27 -0.73 -4.97
C SER A 55 -0.90 -1.17 -4.09
N SER A 56 -1.90 -1.82 -4.69
CA SER A 56 -3.12 -2.26 -4.00
C SER A 56 -3.29 -3.78 -4.06
N PHE A 57 -3.76 -4.39 -2.97
CA PHE A 57 -3.93 -5.83 -2.85
C PHE A 57 -5.25 -6.21 -2.19
N ASP A 58 -5.88 -7.28 -2.66
CA ASP A 58 -6.95 -8.00 -1.96
C ASP A 58 -6.31 -8.95 -0.93
N ILE A 59 -6.75 -8.86 0.32
CA ILE A 59 -6.24 -9.67 1.44
C ILE A 59 -7.34 -10.56 2.06
N THR A 60 -8.30 -11.01 1.26
CA THR A 60 -9.31 -12.00 1.66
C THR A 60 -8.65 -13.29 2.11
N ASP A 61 -7.57 -13.70 1.44
CA ASP A 61 -6.58 -14.63 1.98
C ASP A 61 -5.35 -13.83 2.44
N PRO A 62 -5.16 -13.63 3.75
CA PRO A 62 -4.03 -12.86 4.26
C PRO A 62 -2.65 -13.45 3.92
N ALA A 63 -2.57 -14.78 3.74
CA ALA A 63 -1.32 -15.48 3.43
C ALA A 63 -0.95 -15.44 1.95
N ALA A 64 -1.90 -15.12 1.08
CA ALA A 64 -1.70 -15.04 -0.36
C ALA A 64 -2.49 -13.86 -0.96
N PRO A 65 -2.05 -12.60 -0.73
CA PRO A 65 -2.70 -11.43 -1.29
C PRO A 65 -2.75 -11.48 -2.82
N ALA A 66 -3.82 -10.96 -3.40
CA ALA A 66 -3.94 -10.81 -4.85
C ALA A 66 -3.71 -9.36 -5.26
N ALA A 67 -2.83 -9.11 -6.22
CA ALA A 67 -2.60 -7.76 -6.73
C ALA A 67 -3.86 -7.22 -7.43
N LEU A 68 -4.24 -5.99 -7.07
CA LEU A 68 -5.34 -5.24 -7.69
C LEU A 68 -4.83 -4.17 -8.67
N GLY A 69 -3.51 -3.92 -8.66
CA GLY A 69 -2.81 -3.04 -9.57
C GLY A 69 -2.14 -1.85 -8.88
N ASP A 70 -1.48 -1.06 -9.71
CA ASP A 70 -0.69 0.09 -9.31
C ASP A 70 -1.25 1.38 -9.92
N VAL A 71 -1.28 2.45 -9.13
CA VAL A 71 -1.72 3.77 -9.58
C VAL A 71 -0.68 4.82 -9.20
N PHE A 72 -0.29 5.67 -10.16
CA PHE A 72 0.55 6.82 -9.87
C PHE A 72 -0.28 7.91 -9.16
N ILE A 73 0.03 8.14 -7.89
CA ILE A 73 -0.64 9.13 -7.05
C ILE A 73 -0.01 10.49 -7.21
N GLY A 74 1.30 10.58 -7.41
CA GLY A 74 2.02 11.84 -7.53
C GLY A 74 3.42 11.75 -6.94
N LYS A 75 4.31 12.65 -7.38
CA LYS A 75 5.68 12.70 -6.86
C LYS A 75 5.69 12.82 -5.33
N GLY A 76 6.44 11.95 -4.66
CA GLY A 76 6.58 11.95 -3.19
C GLY A 76 5.33 11.50 -2.44
N ALA A 77 4.43 10.74 -3.08
CA ALA A 77 3.24 10.17 -2.44
C ALA A 77 3.56 8.92 -1.59
N HIS A 78 4.60 8.96 -0.76
CA HIS A 78 5.07 7.81 0.05
C HIS A 78 4.28 7.59 1.36
N SER A 79 3.38 8.51 1.72
CA SER A 79 2.52 8.39 2.90
C SER A 79 1.05 8.25 2.51
N VAL A 80 0.34 7.36 3.19
CA VAL A 80 -1.08 7.08 2.95
C VAL A 80 -1.82 6.80 4.26
N ALA A 81 -3.04 7.31 4.37
CA ALA A 81 -3.99 6.93 5.40
C ALA A 81 -5.32 6.48 4.78
N VAL A 82 -6.02 5.56 5.44
CA VAL A 82 -7.35 5.09 5.02
C VAL A 82 -8.40 5.46 6.06
N ASP A 83 -9.56 5.92 5.59
CA ASP A 83 -10.77 6.02 6.40
C ASP A 83 -11.62 4.75 6.20
N PRO A 84 -11.70 3.84 7.18
CA PRO A 84 -12.42 2.57 7.02
C PRO A 84 -13.94 2.73 6.93
N ALA A 85 -14.50 3.90 7.27
CA ALA A 85 -15.94 4.14 7.13
C ALA A 85 -16.33 4.53 5.70
N THR A 86 -15.43 5.19 4.97
CA THR A 86 -15.69 5.65 3.60
C THR A 86 -14.80 4.99 2.55
N HIS A 87 -13.86 4.15 2.98
CA HIS A 87 -12.86 3.47 2.16
C HIS A 87 -12.02 4.44 1.32
N ARG A 88 -11.92 5.70 1.76
CA ARG A 88 -11.14 6.75 1.07
C ARG A 88 -9.70 6.72 1.54
N LEU A 89 -8.80 6.94 0.58
CA LEU A 89 -7.36 7.06 0.84
C LEU A 89 -6.93 8.52 0.75
N TYR A 90 -6.02 8.90 1.63
CA TYR A 90 -5.56 10.27 1.81
C TYR A 90 -4.04 10.32 1.68
N PHE A 91 -3.56 11.17 0.77
CA PHE A 91 -2.15 11.32 0.45
C PHE A 91 -1.73 12.79 0.64
N PRO A 92 -0.98 13.11 1.70
CA PRO A 92 -0.34 14.41 1.83
C PRO A 92 0.83 14.49 0.85
N LEU A 93 0.74 15.36 -0.14
CA LEU A 93 1.82 15.60 -1.09
C LEU A 93 2.50 16.91 -0.74
N ALA A 94 3.80 16.87 -0.42
CA ALA A 94 4.56 18.05 -0.02
C ALA A 94 4.73 19.05 -1.17
N ASP A 95 4.93 18.55 -2.39
CA ASP A 95 5.19 19.35 -3.59
C ASP A 95 4.43 18.77 -4.81
N ALA A 96 3.21 19.25 -5.02
CA ALA A 96 2.45 19.05 -6.24
C ALA A 96 2.43 20.36 -7.05
N GLY A 97 3.52 20.63 -7.78
CA GLY A 97 3.64 21.83 -8.60
C GLY A 97 3.91 23.10 -7.78
N GLY A 98 4.79 23.00 -6.80
CA GLY A 98 5.20 24.08 -5.89
C GLY A 98 4.25 24.31 -4.71
N LYS A 99 3.29 23.41 -4.48
CA LYS A 99 2.28 23.55 -3.42
C LYS A 99 2.06 22.23 -2.71
N SER A 100 1.86 22.30 -1.40
CA SER A 100 1.38 21.16 -0.63
C SER A 100 -0.11 20.95 -0.87
N VAL A 101 -0.51 19.70 -1.12
CA VAL A 101 -1.91 19.34 -1.38
C VAL A 101 -2.27 18.04 -0.66
N LEU A 102 -3.54 17.90 -0.29
CA LEU A 102 -4.11 16.62 0.13
C LEU A 102 -4.83 16.01 -1.08
N ARG A 103 -4.34 14.89 -1.58
CA ARG A 103 -5.03 14.12 -2.62
C ARG A 103 -5.88 13.04 -1.97
N ILE A 104 -7.13 12.92 -2.42
CA ILE A 104 -8.10 11.95 -1.89
C ILE A 104 -8.49 11.01 -3.02
N LEU A 105 -8.30 9.72 -2.82
CA LEU A 105 -8.79 8.68 -3.72
C LEU A 105 -10.08 8.09 -3.17
N ALA A 106 -11.09 7.99 -4.03
CA ALA A 106 -12.28 7.21 -3.76
C ALA A 106 -11.95 5.71 -3.80
N PRO A 107 -12.73 4.86 -3.09
CA PRO A 107 -12.56 3.41 -3.19
C PRO A 107 -12.63 2.94 -4.64
N LEU A 108 -11.73 2.01 -4.98
CA LEU A 108 -11.79 1.28 -6.24
C LEU A 108 -13.05 0.37 -6.22
N PRO A 109 -13.78 0.24 -7.34
CA PRO A 109 -14.96 -0.63 -7.42
C PRO A 109 -14.64 -2.11 -7.19
#